data_AF-A0A973EUD0-F1
#
_entry.id   AF-A0A973EUD0-F1
#
_cell.length_a   1.000
_cell.length_b   1.000
_cell.length_c   1.000
_cell.angle_alpha   90.00
_cell.angle_beta   90.00
_cell.angle_gamma   90.00
#
_symmetry.space_group_name_H-M   'P 1'
#
loop_
_entity.id
_entity.type
_entity.pdbx_description
1 polymer ?
#
loop_
_entity_poly.entity_id
_entity_poly.type
_entity_poly.pdbx_seq_one_letter_code
_entity_poly.pdbx_strand_id
1 'polypeptide(L)'
;MKKFFLLAAAVIISLGAMAQKGKVTSALSFIDQGALDKAKEALDQAMVNEKTKNWANTYFAKGRLCQAVFSTDNPKFKEFCKDPLGEAYEAYEKAMELDPKGTLKKRIITNMIYNSLALDLYNQGSQHFENQDFQSALKAFETQIKITESDKYAGVVDTGMYYNAGLAALNSKNFPKALQYFEKCAEMKYLGITPYYQMY
;
A
#
# COMPACT_ATOMS: atom_id res chain seq x y z
N MET A 1 37.57 -35.27 -5.07
CA MET A 1 36.17 -35.63 -4.76
C MET A 1 35.44 -34.60 -3.90
N LYS A 2 35.95 -34.16 -2.73
CA LYS A 2 35.31 -33.09 -1.92
C LYS A 2 35.04 -31.78 -2.68
N LYS A 3 35.96 -31.37 -3.58
CA LYS A 3 35.79 -30.16 -4.42
C LYS A 3 34.68 -30.26 -5.48
N PHE A 4 34.42 -31.46 -6.01
CA PHE A 4 33.33 -31.71 -6.99
C PHE A 4 31.96 -31.79 -6.30
N PHE A 5 31.88 -32.37 -5.09
CA PHE A 5 30.66 -32.34 -4.28
C PHE A 5 30.28 -30.92 -3.84
N LEU A 6 31.26 -30.09 -3.47
CA LEU A 6 31.04 -28.67 -3.15
C LEU A 6 30.57 -27.86 -4.37
N LEU A 7 31.11 -28.14 -5.57
CA LEU A 7 30.65 -27.51 -6.81
C LEU A 7 29.22 -27.94 -7.19
N ALA A 8 28.90 -29.23 -7.12
CA ALA A 8 27.57 -29.75 -7.42
C ALA A 8 26.51 -29.22 -6.43
N ALA A 9 26.84 -29.16 -5.13
CA ALA A 9 25.98 -28.54 -4.13
C ALA A 9 25.78 -27.03 -4.38
N ALA A 10 26.83 -26.29 -4.75
CA ALA A 10 26.73 -24.87 -5.09
C ALA A 10 25.86 -24.60 -6.34
N VAL A 11 25.88 -25.51 -7.33
CA VAL A 11 25.02 -25.43 -8.52
C VAL A 11 23.55 -25.71 -8.17
N ILE A 12 23.26 -26.70 -7.31
CA ILE A 12 21.89 -26.99 -6.87
C ILE A 12 21.33 -25.84 -6.01
N ILE A 13 22.15 -25.24 -5.14
CA ILE A 13 21.76 -24.10 -4.29
C ILE A 13 21.51 -22.83 -5.14
N SER A 14 22.24 -22.64 -6.24
CA SER A 14 22.07 -21.49 -7.13
C SER A 14 20.87 -21.65 -8.09
N LEU A 15 20.58 -22.87 -8.57
CA LEU A 15 19.35 -23.18 -9.34
C LEU A 15 18.08 -23.02 -8.49
N GLY A 16 18.09 -23.51 -7.24
CA GLY A 16 16.99 -23.27 -6.29
C GLY A 16 16.80 -21.78 -5.95
N ALA A 17 17.86 -20.97 -6.01
CA ALA A 17 17.79 -19.53 -5.77
C ALA A 17 17.02 -18.78 -6.85
N MET A 18 17.26 -19.15 -8.11
CA MET A 18 16.68 -18.49 -9.27
C MET A 18 15.20 -18.84 -9.42
N ALA A 19 14.80 -20.06 -9.05
CA ALA A 19 13.42 -20.51 -9.01
C ALA A 19 12.53 -19.70 -8.05
N GLN A 20 13.02 -19.36 -6.84
CA GLN A 20 12.20 -18.65 -5.85
C GLN A 20 11.99 -17.17 -6.19
N LYS A 21 12.99 -16.50 -6.78
CA LYS A 21 12.77 -15.15 -7.36
C LYS A 21 11.80 -15.20 -8.54
N GLY A 22 11.84 -16.27 -9.33
CA GLY A 22 10.85 -16.55 -10.38
C GLY A 22 9.42 -16.60 -9.85
N LYS A 23 9.21 -17.18 -8.65
CA LYS A 23 7.86 -17.21 -8.02
C LYS A 23 7.30 -15.83 -7.70
N VAL A 24 8.12 -14.88 -7.29
CA VAL A 24 7.66 -13.50 -7.07
C VAL A 24 7.21 -12.86 -8.38
N THR A 25 7.94 -13.11 -9.47
CA THR A 25 7.52 -12.68 -10.81
C THR A 25 6.21 -13.36 -11.23
N SER A 26 6.07 -14.67 -10.96
CA SER A 26 4.82 -15.39 -11.21
C SER A 26 3.66 -14.84 -10.38
N ALA A 27 3.90 -14.49 -9.11
CA ALA A 27 2.88 -13.89 -8.24
C ALA A 27 2.36 -12.58 -8.83
N LEU A 28 3.25 -11.69 -9.29
CA LEU A 28 2.86 -10.47 -10.00
C LEU A 28 2.04 -10.76 -11.25
N SER A 29 2.46 -11.73 -12.07
CA SER A 29 1.70 -12.12 -13.26
C SER A 29 0.32 -12.70 -12.93
N PHE A 30 0.19 -13.49 -11.86
CA PHE A 30 -1.09 -14.00 -11.40
C PHE A 30 -1.99 -12.89 -10.85
N ILE A 31 -1.44 -11.88 -10.18
CA ILE A 31 -2.19 -10.69 -9.75
C ILE A 31 -2.76 -9.97 -10.97
N ASP A 32 -1.93 -9.72 -11.99
CA ASP A 32 -2.35 -9.04 -13.22
C ASP A 32 -3.44 -9.83 -13.98
N GLN A 33 -3.48 -11.16 -13.82
CA GLN A 33 -4.52 -12.05 -14.39
C GLN A 33 -5.76 -12.21 -13.48
N GLY A 34 -5.79 -11.63 -12.29
CA GLY A 34 -6.85 -11.83 -11.30
C GLY A 34 -6.85 -13.22 -10.63
N ALA A 35 -5.83 -14.04 -10.86
CA ALA A 35 -5.66 -15.36 -10.26
C ALA A 35 -5.10 -15.27 -8.83
N LEU A 36 -5.83 -14.60 -7.93
CA LEU A 36 -5.32 -14.20 -6.62
C LEU A 36 -4.96 -15.36 -5.70
N ASP A 37 -5.64 -16.51 -5.82
CA ASP A 37 -5.27 -17.74 -5.11
C ASP A 37 -3.82 -18.17 -5.42
N LYS A 38 -3.49 -18.23 -6.71
CA LYS A 38 -2.15 -18.63 -7.19
C LYS A 38 -1.11 -17.59 -6.85
N ALA A 39 -1.48 -16.30 -6.92
CA ALA A 39 -0.61 -15.22 -6.50
C ALA A 39 -0.26 -15.34 -5.01
N LYS A 40 -1.27 -15.58 -4.16
CA LYS A 40 -1.09 -15.75 -2.72
C LYS A 40 -0.20 -16.95 -2.41
N GLU A 41 -0.46 -18.11 -3.02
CA GLU A 41 0.37 -19.30 -2.81
C GLU A 41 1.85 -19.05 -3.17
N ALA A 42 2.09 -18.47 -4.34
CA ALA A 42 3.45 -18.16 -4.79
C ALA A 42 4.14 -17.15 -3.87
N LEU A 43 3.40 -16.16 -3.37
CA LEU A 43 3.90 -15.13 -2.48
C LEU A 43 4.19 -15.66 -1.08
N ASP A 44 3.29 -16.47 -0.50
CA ASP A 44 3.47 -17.08 0.82
C ASP A 44 4.76 -17.91 0.85
N GLN A 45 5.02 -18.68 -0.20
CA GLN A 45 6.28 -19.43 -0.36
C GLN A 45 7.51 -18.51 -0.47
N ALA A 46 7.38 -17.38 -1.16
CA ALA A 46 8.47 -16.41 -1.29
C ALA A 46 8.75 -15.65 0.04
N MET A 47 7.73 -15.42 0.87
CA MET A 47 7.87 -14.71 2.14
C MET A 47 8.56 -15.54 3.23
N VAL A 48 8.54 -16.87 3.14
CA VAL A 48 9.24 -17.76 4.09
C VAL A 48 10.61 -18.22 3.59
N ASN A 49 10.95 -17.98 2.32
CA ASN A 49 12.23 -18.40 1.76
C ASN A 49 13.35 -17.41 2.09
N GLU A 50 14.48 -17.90 2.60
CA GLU A 50 15.64 -17.09 3.02
C GLU A 50 16.14 -16.07 1.98
N LYS A 51 16.01 -16.37 0.69
CA LYS A 51 16.53 -15.51 -0.39
C LYS A 51 15.54 -14.45 -0.86
N THR A 52 14.24 -14.63 -0.57
CA THR A 52 13.17 -13.74 -1.04
C THR A 52 12.42 -13.06 0.08
N LYS A 53 12.48 -13.56 1.33
CA LYS A 53 11.80 -12.96 2.49
C LYS A 53 12.18 -11.51 2.77
N ASN A 54 13.42 -11.12 2.41
CA ASN A 54 13.96 -9.77 2.55
C ASN A 54 14.23 -9.10 1.19
N TRP A 55 13.59 -9.59 0.12
CA TRP A 55 13.74 -9.00 -1.21
C TRP A 55 12.65 -7.96 -1.47
N ALA A 56 13.04 -6.76 -1.90
CA ALA A 56 12.13 -5.65 -2.19
C ALA A 56 10.93 -6.06 -3.08
N ASN A 57 11.16 -6.84 -4.14
CA ASN A 57 10.07 -7.26 -5.03
C ASN A 57 9.04 -8.18 -4.36
N THR A 58 9.42 -8.92 -3.31
CA THR A 58 8.47 -9.75 -2.56
C THR A 58 7.45 -8.87 -1.85
N TYR A 59 7.91 -7.80 -1.18
CA TYR A 59 7.01 -6.85 -0.53
C TYR A 59 6.22 -6.02 -1.54
N PHE A 60 6.81 -5.66 -2.68
CA PHE A 60 6.06 -5.04 -3.77
C PHE A 60 4.93 -5.93 -4.28
N ALA A 61 5.18 -7.23 -4.47
CA ALA A 61 4.15 -8.19 -4.86
C ALA A 61 3.07 -8.34 -3.77
N LYS A 62 3.45 -8.30 -2.47
CA LYS A 62 2.48 -8.26 -1.37
C LYS A 62 1.56 -7.05 -1.47
N GLY A 63 2.11 -5.85 -1.69
CA GLY A 63 1.29 -4.66 -1.81
C GLY A 63 0.33 -4.71 -2.99
N ARG A 64 0.80 -5.21 -4.14
CA ARG A 64 -0.03 -5.43 -5.32
C ARG A 64 -1.15 -6.44 -5.07
N LEU A 65 -0.86 -7.52 -4.34
CA LEU A 65 -1.86 -8.53 -3.98
C LEU A 65 -2.95 -7.91 -3.10
N CYS A 66 -2.59 -7.16 -2.07
CA CYS A 66 -3.58 -6.58 -1.18
C CYS A 66 -4.42 -5.49 -1.86
N GLN A 67 -3.87 -4.68 -2.78
CA GLN A 67 -4.72 -3.80 -3.61
C GLN A 67 -5.69 -4.61 -4.48
N ALA A 68 -5.25 -5.71 -5.11
CA ALA A 68 -6.14 -6.56 -5.89
C ALA A 68 -7.24 -7.21 -5.02
N VAL A 69 -6.94 -7.55 -3.76
CA VAL A 69 -7.92 -8.03 -2.77
C VAL A 69 -8.91 -6.93 -2.38
N PHE A 70 -8.49 -5.68 -2.31
CA PHE A 70 -9.40 -4.55 -2.13
C PHE A 70 -10.36 -4.44 -3.31
N SER A 71 -9.85 -4.43 -4.54
CA SER A 71 -10.64 -4.16 -5.75
C SER A 71 -11.54 -5.31 -6.21
N THR A 72 -11.33 -6.54 -5.74
CA THR A 72 -12.16 -7.68 -6.15
C THR A 72 -13.48 -7.75 -5.41
N ASP A 73 -14.56 -8.12 -6.09
CA ASP A 73 -15.86 -8.41 -5.47
C ASP A 73 -15.99 -9.85 -4.96
N ASN A 74 -15.00 -10.70 -5.25
CA ASN A 74 -15.07 -12.11 -4.84
C ASN A 74 -14.78 -12.22 -3.33
N PRO A 75 -15.77 -12.63 -2.50
CA PRO A 75 -15.62 -12.69 -1.06
C PRO A 75 -14.52 -13.66 -0.62
N LYS A 76 -14.22 -14.68 -1.44
CA LYS A 76 -13.15 -15.65 -1.17
C LYS A 76 -11.79 -14.97 -0.92
N PHE A 77 -11.51 -13.88 -1.62
CA PHE A 77 -10.20 -13.24 -1.56
C PHE A 77 -10.09 -12.23 -0.42
N LYS A 78 -11.21 -11.81 0.18
CA LYS A 78 -11.22 -10.80 1.26
C LYS A 78 -10.46 -11.27 2.50
N GLU A 79 -10.37 -12.57 2.74
CA GLU A 79 -9.60 -13.13 3.86
C GLU A 79 -8.08 -13.07 3.67
N PHE A 80 -7.60 -12.72 2.47
CA PHE A 80 -6.16 -12.73 2.17
C PHE A 80 -5.41 -11.55 2.81
N CYS A 81 -6.06 -10.40 2.97
CA CYS A 81 -5.53 -9.23 3.67
C CYS A 81 -6.65 -8.68 4.56
N LYS A 82 -6.38 -8.50 5.86
CA LYS A 82 -7.40 -8.03 6.82
C LYS A 82 -7.66 -6.54 6.67
N ASP A 83 -6.61 -5.79 6.39
CA ASP A 83 -6.65 -4.37 6.02
C ASP A 83 -5.97 -4.21 4.66
N PRO A 84 -6.67 -4.50 3.55
CA PRO A 84 -6.03 -4.59 2.24
C PRO A 84 -5.23 -3.34 1.85
N LEU A 85 -5.75 -2.14 2.09
CA LEU A 85 -5.06 -0.90 1.68
C LEU A 85 -3.97 -0.49 2.68
N GLY A 86 -4.19 -0.69 3.99
CA GLY A 86 -3.15 -0.47 5.00
C GLY A 86 -1.97 -1.43 4.81
N GLU A 87 -2.24 -2.72 4.63
CA GLU A 87 -1.21 -3.73 4.35
C GLU A 87 -0.50 -3.47 3.01
N ALA A 88 -1.21 -2.93 2.01
CA ALA A 88 -0.58 -2.55 0.76
C ALA A 88 0.42 -1.40 0.96
N TYR A 89 0.02 -0.35 1.68
CA TYR A 89 0.88 0.77 2.01
C TYR A 89 2.14 0.31 2.77
N GLU A 90 1.97 -0.45 3.84
CA GLU A 90 3.09 -0.98 4.65
C GLU A 90 4.04 -1.85 3.81
N ALA A 91 3.49 -2.69 2.94
CA ALA A 91 4.28 -3.53 2.05
C ALA A 91 5.08 -2.71 1.04
N TYR A 92 4.50 -1.66 0.46
CA TYR A 92 5.24 -0.79 -0.46
C TYR A 92 6.34 0.03 0.23
N GLU A 93 6.06 0.59 1.41
CA GLU A 93 7.09 1.27 2.21
C GLU A 93 8.23 0.30 2.51
N LYS A 94 7.92 -0.92 2.97
CA LYS A 94 8.94 -1.95 3.20
C LYS A 94 9.73 -2.32 1.95
N ALA A 95 9.06 -2.37 0.81
CA ALA A 95 9.70 -2.68 -0.45
C ALA A 95 10.72 -1.59 -0.84
N MET A 96 10.40 -0.32 -0.60
CA MET A 96 11.32 0.81 -0.83
C MET A 96 12.47 0.86 0.17
N GLU A 97 12.24 0.53 1.45
CA GLU A 97 13.31 0.39 2.44
C GLU A 97 14.38 -0.63 1.99
N LEU A 98 13.95 -1.70 1.33
CA LEU A 98 14.82 -2.77 0.84
C LEU A 98 15.38 -2.49 -0.59
N ASP A 99 15.15 -1.30 -1.14
CA ASP A 99 15.57 -0.88 -2.49
C ASP A 99 16.62 0.24 -2.44
N PRO A 100 17.88 -0.06 -2.06
CA PRO A 100 18.92 0.95 -1.93
C PRO A 100 19.27 1.66 -3.25
N LYS A 101 18.91 1.07 -4.39
CA LYS A 101 19.14 1.64 -5.72
C LYS A 101 18.01 2.56 -6.18
N GLY A 102 16.88 2.59 -5.47
CA GLY A 102 15.71 3.39 -5.83
C GLY A 102 15.01 2.96 -7.12
N THR A 103 15.36 1.80 -7.70
CA THR A 103 14.75 1.30 -8.94
C THR A 103 13.26 1.00 -8.74
N LEU A 104 12.91 0.42 -7.60
CA LEU A 104 11.54 0.16 -7.22
C LEU A 104 10.79 1.43 -6.87
N LYS A 105 11.41 2.36 -6.13
CA LYS A 105 10.82 3.69 -5.87
C LYS A 105 10.47 4.39 -7.19
N LYS A 106 11.38 4.38 -8.16
CA LYS A 106 11.13 4.92 -9.50
C LYS A 106 9.96 4.21 -10.18
N ARG A 107 9.88 2.88 -10.09
CA ARG A 107 8.76 2.10 -10.65
C ARG A 107 7.42 2.47 -9.99
N ILE A 108 7.38 2.68 -8.68
CA ILE A 108 6.17 3.13 -7.95
C ILE A 108 5.67 4.46 -8.50
N ILE A 109 6.58 5.41 -8.71
CA ILE A 109 6.26 6.75 -9.24
C ILE A 109 5.81 6.66 -10.71
N THR A 110 6.63 6.05 -11.58
CA THR A 110 6.36 5.99 -13.03
C THR A 110 5.09 5.22 -13.36
N ASN A 111 4.77 4.17 -12.59
CA ASN A 111 3.56 3.38 -12.78
C ASN A 111 2.37 3.88 -11.93
N MET A 112 2.49 5.05 -11.29
CA MET A 112 1.41 5.68 -10.52
C MET A 112 0.81 4.76 -9.44
N ILE A 113 1.62 3.88 -8.84
CA ILE A 113 1.14 2.89 -7.85
C ILE A 113 0.59 3.59 -6.60
N TYR A 114 1.29 4.64 -6.14
CA TYR A 114 0.84 5.43 -4.98
C TYR A 114 -0.36 6.30 -5.31
N ASN A 115 -0.49 6.79 -6.55
CA ASN A 115 -1.69 7.48 -7.00
C ASN A 115 -2.91 6.56 -7.00
N SER A 116 -2.76 5.33 -7.51
CA SER A 116 -3.82 4.32 -7.46
C SER A 116 -4.21 4.01 -6.02
N LEU A 117 -3.23 3.77 -5.14
CA LEU A 117 -3.49 3.48 -3.73
C LEU A 117 -4.15 4.66 -3.01
N ALA A 118 -3.75 5.90 -3.32
CA ALA A 118 -4.38 7.10 -2.76
C ALA A 118 -5.85 7.21 -3.20
N LEU A 119 -6.17 6.88 -4.45
CA LEU A 119 -7.57 6.85 -4.92
C LEU A 119 -8.38 5.76 -4.22
N ASP A 120 -7.80 4.56 -4.06
CA ASP A 120 -8.45 3.46 -3.34
C ASP A 120 -8.74 3.86 -1.88
N LEU A 121 -7.78 4.49 -1.20
CA LEU A 121 -7.91 4.97 0.18
C LEU A 121 -8.95 6.09 0.31
N TYR A 122 -9.03 6.98 -0.68
CA TYR A 122 -10.10 7.98 -0.73
C TYR A 122 -11.47 7.31 -0.81
N ASN A 123 -11.66 6.37 -1.73
CA ASN A 123 -12.93 5.65 -1.89
C ASN A 123 -13.29 4.86 -0.62
N GLN A 124 -12.32 4.16 -0.03
CA GLN A 124 -12.51 3.44 1.23
C GLN A 124 -12.92 4.40 2.36
N GLY A 125 -12.23 5.53 2.49
CA GLY A 125 -12.54 6.53 3.52
C GLY A 125 -13.93 7.12 3.36
N SER A 126 -14.34 7.44 2.13
CA SER A 126 -15.69 7.92 1.81
C SER A 126 -16.76 6.89 2.17
N GLN A 127 -16.56 5.61 1.81
CA GLN A 127 -17.49 4.54 2.19
C GLN A 127 -17.61 4.36 3.70
N HIS A 128 -16.50 4.39 4.44
CA HIS A 128 -16.55 4.33 5.91
C HIS A 128 -17.27 5.55 6.48
N PHE A 129 -17.05 6.74 5.92
CA PHE A 129 -17.70 7.96 6.37
C PHE A 129 -19.22 7.92 6.16
N GLU A 130 -19.67 7.48 4.99
CA GLU A 130 -21.09 7.26 4.66
C GLU A 130 -21.74 6.26 5.63
N ASN A 131 -21.00 5.20 5.99
CA ASN A 131 -21.43 4.19 6.96
C ASN A 131 -21.27 4.64 8.43
N GLN A 132 -20.92 5.90 8.67
CA GLN A 132 -20.68 6.48 10.00
C GLN A 132 -19.54 5.82 10.80
N ASP A 133 -18.70 5.02 10.15
CA ASP A 133 -17.44 4.50 10.70
C ASP A 133 -16.34 5.56 10.56
N PHE A 134 -16.51 6.65 11.31
CA PHE A 134 -15.66 7.83 11.19
C PHE A 134 -14.20 7.58 11.60
N GLN A 135 -13.93 6.59 12.46
CA GLN A 135 -12.57 6.26 12.86
C GLN A 135 -11.82 5.55 11.72
N SER A 136 -12.46 4.61 11.04
CA SER A 136 -11.88 3.96 9.86
C SER A 136 -11.76 4.93 8.68
N ALA A 137 -12.77 5.80 8.48
CA ALA A 137 -12.71 6.87 7.49
C ALA A 137 -11.50 7.77 7.70
N LEU A 138 -11.30 8.23 8.95
CA LEU A 138 -10.14 9.03 9.32
C LEU A 138 -8.84 8.29 9.00
N LYS A 139 -8.70 7.02 9.41
CA LYS A 139 -7.49 6.22 9.13
C LYS A 139 -7.16 6.17 7.63
N ALA A 140 -8.16 5.92 6.79
CA ALA A 140 -7.99 5.85 5.34
C ALA A 140 -7.55 7.21 4.77
N PHE A 141 -8.22 8.29 5.18
CA PHE A 141 -7.89 9.64 4.76
C PHE A 141 -6.50 10.09 5.21
N GLU A 142 -6.08 9.76 6.43
CA GLU A 142 -4.72 10.07 6.92
C GLU A 142 -3.63 9.34 6.13
N THR A 143 -3.90 8.09 5.74
CA THR A 143 -2.95 7.29 4.95
C THR A 143 -2.86 7.86 3.53
N GLN A 144 -3.99 8.27 2.97
CA GLN A 144 -4.06 8.94 1.67
C GLN A 144 -3.25 10.26 1.70
N ILE A 145 -3.43 11.09 2.73
CA ILE A 145 -2.69 12.35 2.91
C ILE A 145 -1.19 12.08 2.96
N LYS A 146 -0.74 11.12 3.79
CA LYS A 146 0.69 10.72 3.87
C LYS A 146 1.27 10.35 2.52
N ILE A 147 0.51 9.64 1.68
CA ILE A 147 0.93 9.30 0.33
C ILE A 147 1.06 10.56 -0.52
N THR A 148 0.01 11.39 -0.57
CA THR A 148 -0.04 12.57 -1.44
C THR A 148 0.98 13.66 -1.09
N GLU A 149 1.35 13.79 0.19
CA GLU A 149 2.41 14.69 0.66
C GLU A 149 3.83 14.15 0.38
N SER A 150 3.96 12.87 0.07
CA SER A 150 5.28 12.24 -0.12
C SER A 150 5.88 12.56 -1.50
N ASP A 151 7.21 12.47 -1.58
CA ASP A 151 7.97 12.57 -2.84
C ASP A 151 7.75 11.39 -3.82
N LYS A 152 6.81 10.51 -3.49
CA LYS A 152 6.47 9.27 -4.21
C LYS A 152 5.16 9.40 -4.98
N TYR A 153 4.39 10.44 -4.70
CA TYR A 153 3.13 10.74 -5.37
C TYR A 153 3.39 11.65 -6.57
N ALA A 154 2.85 11.27 -7.73
CA ALA A 154 2.96 12.07 -8.94
C ALA A 154 1.72 12.98 -9.06
N GLY A 155 1.82 14.23 -8.63
CA GLY A 155 0.71 15.18 -8.75
C GLY A 155 0.76 16.28 -7.71
N VAL A 156 -0.34 17.03 -7.61
CA VAL A 156 -0.52 18.07 -6.60
C VAL A 156 -1.37 17.50 -5.47
N VAL A 157 -1.05 17.91 -4.24
CA VAL A 157 -1.84 17.58 -3.05
C VAL A 157 -3.24 18.19 -3.19
N ASP A 158 -4.28 17.36 -3.05
CA ASP A 158 -5.65 17.84 -2.98
C ASP A 158 -5.94 18.42 -1.59
N THR A 159 -6.03 19.75 -1.51
CA THR A 159 -6.33 20.47 -0.27
C THR A 159 -7.68 20.11 0.34
N GLY A 160 -8.65 19.63 -0.45
CA GLY A 160 -9.95 19.18 0.04
C GLY A 160 -9.86 17.91 0.89
N MET A 161 -8.77 17.17 0.77
CA MET A 161 -8.57 15.95 1.55
C MET A 161 -8.43 16.22 3.05
N TYR A 162 -7.71 17.28 3.43
CA TYR A 162 -7.59 17.68 4.82
C TYR A 162 -8.95 18.03 5.42
N TYR A 163 -9.85 18.60 4.62
CA TYR A 163 -11.20 18.91 5.08
C TYR A 163 -11.98 17.62 5.37
N ASN A 164 -11.90 16.62 4.49
CA ASN A 164 -12.52 15.31 4.73
C ASN A 164 -11.94 14.60 5.96
N ALA A 165 -10.63 14.65 6.15
CA ALA A 165 -9.97 14.12 7.36
C ALA A 165 -10.42 14.88 8.61
N GLY A 166 -10.53 16.21 8.55
CA GLY A 166 -11.04 17.04 9.65
C GLY A 166 -12.49 16.70 10.01
N LEU A 167 -13.37 16.52 9.02
CA LEU A 167 -14.75 16.08 9.24
C LEU A 167 -14.82 14.67 9.86
N ALA A 168 -14.02 13.72 9.38
CA ALA A 168 -13.96 12.38 9.95
C ALA A 168 -13.45 12.40 11.40
N ALA A 169 -12.44 13.22 11.69
CA ALA A 169 -11.93 13.43 13.05
C ALA A 169 -12.98 14.07 13.97
N LEU A 170 -13.70 15.09 13.49
CA LEU A 170 -14.75 15.75 14.25
C LEU A 170 -15.89 14.79 14.60
N ASN A 171 -16.38 14.03 13.61
CA ASN A 171 -17.47 13.07 13.80
C ASN A 171 -17.07 11.86 14.65
N SER A 172 -15.79 11.46 14.63
CA SER A 172 -15.23 10.46 15.57
C SER A 172 -14.90 11.04 16.95
N LYS A 173 -15.22 12.32 17.23
CA LYS A 173 -14.92 13.04 18.47
C LYS A 173 -13.43 13.17 18.78
N ASN A 174 -12.58 13.04 17.77
CA ASN A 174 -11.14 13.31 17.86
C ASN A 174 -10.87 14.79 17.59
N PHE A 175 -11.30 15.65 18.53
CA PHE A 175 -11.19 17.10 18.40
C PHE A 175 -9.74 17.61 18.16
N PRO A 176 -8.69 17.06 18.79
CA PRO A 176 -7.32 17.49 18.51
C PRO A 176 -6.93 17.29 17.04
N LYS A 177 -7.28 16.14 16.44
CA LYS A 177 -7.01 15.90 15.02
C LYS A 177 -7.91 16.74 14.11
N ALA A 178 -9.16 16.96 14.47
CA ALA A 178 -10.07 17.80 13.71
C ALA A 178 -9.50 19.23 13.58
N LEU A 179 -9.06 19.81 14.71
CA LEU A 179 -8.42 21.12 14.74
C LEU A 179 -7.18 21.16 13.85
N GLN A 180 -6.27 20.19 14.01
CA GLN A 180 -5.05 20.07 13.19
C GLN A 180 -5.37 20.08 11.68
N TYR A 181 -6.38 19.32 11.25
CA TYR A 181 -6.73 19.22 9.85
C TYR A 181 -7.42 20.47 9.30
N PHE A 182 -8.30 21.11 10.07
CA PHE A 182 -8.93 22.37 9.66
C PHE A 182 -7.93 23.54 9.63
N GLU A 183 -6.98 23.59 10.57
CA GLU A 183 -5.86 24.54 10.51
C GLU A 183 -5.05 24.35 9.23
N LYS A 184 -4.75 23.10 8.86
CA LYS A 184 -4.04 22.80 7.62
C LYS A 184 -4.81 23.27 6.38
N CYS A 185 -6.13 23.09 6.34
CA CYS A 185 -6.96 23.66 5.27
C CYS A 185 -6.85 25.19 5.20
N ALA A 186 -6.85 25.87 6.34
CA ALA A 186 -6.73 27.33 6.41
C ALA A 186 -5.36 27.81 5.92
N GLU A 187 -4.27 27.15 6.35
CA GLU A 187 -2.90 27.42 5.88
C GLU A 187 -2.77 27.28 4.37
N MET A 188 -3.39 26.23 3.81
CA MET A 188 -3.38 25.93 2.38
C MET A 188 -4.38 26.78 1.58
N LYS A 189 -5.08 27.72 2.23
CA LYS A 189 -6.09 28.60 1.63
C LYS A 189 -7.18 27.84 0.88
N TYR A 190 -7.67 26.75 1.48
CA TYR A 190 -8.74 25.94 0.91
C TYR A 190 -9.96 26.81 0.60
N LEU A 191 -10.44 26.75 -0.64
CA LEU A 191 -11.48 27.63 -1.20
C LEU A 191 -12.90 27.07 -1.05
N GLY A 192 -13.08 25.93 -0.37
CA GLY A 192 -14.39 25.32 -0.08
C GLY A 192 -15.10 25.95 1.12
N ILE A 193 -15.99 25.20 1.79
CA ILE A 193 -16.65 25.64 3.04
C ILE A 193 -15.55 26.10 4.02
N THR A 194 -15.66 27.32 4.54
CA THR A 194 -14.59 27.93 5.35
C THR A 194 -14.26 27.01 6.54
N PRO A 195 -13.05 26.43 6.59
CA PRO A 195 -12.67 25.51 7.67
C PRO A 195 -12.83 26.12 9.07
N TYR A 196 -12.70 27.46 9.15
CA TYR A 196 -12.87 28.26 10.36
C TYR A 196 -14.22 28.05 11.07
N TYR A 197 -15.31 27.78 10.34
CA TYR A 197 -16.62 27.51 10.97
C TYR A 197 -16.69 26.19 11.73
N GLN A 198 -15.74 25.27 11.48
CA GLN A 198 -15.69 23.94 12.12
C GLN A 198 -14.69 23.89 13.28
N MET A 199 -14.00 25.00 13.58
CA MET A 199 -12.97 25.10 14.62
C MET A 199 -13.52 25.56 15.99
N TYR A 200 -14.80 25.93 16.08
CA TYR A 200 -15.49 26.41 17.27
C TYR A 200 -16.69 25.51 17.60
#